data_AF-A0A382IW07-F1
#
_entry.id   AF-A0A382IW07-F1
#
_cell.length_a   1.000
_cell.length_b   1.000
_cell.length_c   1.000
_cell.angle_alpha   90.00
_cell.angle_beta   90.00
_cell.angle_gamma   90.00
#
_symmetry.space_group_name_H-M   'P 1'
#
loop_
_entity.id
_entity.type
_entity.pdbx_description
1 polymer ?
#
loop_
_entity_poly.entity_id
_entity_poly.type
_entity_poly.pdbx_seq_one_letter_code
_entity_poly.pdbx_strand_id
1 'polypeptide(L)'
;MGSDRSLDSQAFDNERWSASAAQGVVEVEDFYISRSEVTVAQFGLFANRTGRNISDTALNGKPDHPATSISWPDALAYCRWLQSVLTASTNAPVELQQLLEDGWRVTLPSEAEWEKAARGNDGRIYPWGNNPRPEGANYNASETRPVGNGVCDDCAYNLSDMAG
;
A
#
# COMPACT_ATOMS: atom_id res chain seq x y z
N MET A 1 11.63 6.72 9.88
CA MET A 1 11.90 6.95 8.45
C MET A 1 13.35 6.71 8.14
N GLY A 2 13.61 5.99 7.05
CA GLY A 2 14.94 5.67 6.56
C GLY A 2 15.59 4.44 7.19
N SER A 3 16.71 4.00 6.60
CA SER A 3 17.41 2.78 6.98
C SER A 3 18.88 3.04 7.35
N ASP A 4 19.35 2.39 8.41
CA ASP A 4 20.71 2.48 8.92
C ASP A 4 21.50 1.22 8.53
N ARG A 5 22.57 1.40 7.75
CA ARG A 5 23.44 0.30 7.29
C ARG A 5 24.08 -0.52 8.41
N SER A 6 24.17 0.03 9.62
CA SER A 6 24.66 -0.72 10.78
C SER A 6 23.64 -1.75 11.30
N LEU A 7 22.35 -1.55 11.01
CA LEU A 7 21.26 -2.44 11.39
C LEU A 7 20.79 -3.29 10.20
N ASP A 8 20.67 -2.65 9.03
CA ASP A 8 20.31 -3.29 7.76
C ASP A 8 21.47 -3.11 6.77
N SER A 9 22.34 -4.12 6.70
CA SER A 9 23.51 -4.08 5.83
C SER A 9 23.18 -4.00 4.33
N GLN A 10 21.91 -4.23 3.94
CA GLN A 10 21.45 -4.16 2.56
C GLN A 10 20.83 -2.80 2.20
N ALA A 11 20.70 -1.87 3.16
CA ALA A 11 20.12 -0.55 2.93
C ALA A 11 20.84 0.24 1.82
N PHE A 12 20.07 0.77 0.87
CA PHE A 12 20.60 1.61 -0.21
C PHE A 12 20.84 3.05 0.25
N ASP A 13 21.70 3.80 -0.47
CA ASP A 13 22.04 5.18 -0.08
C ASP A 13 20.85 6.14 -0.20
N ASN A 14 19.87 5.83 -1.06
CA ASN A 14 18.63 6.60 -1.21
C ASN A 14 17.60 6.31 -0.12
N GLU A 15 17.86 5.35 0.79
CA GLU A 15 17.03 5.10 1.98
C GLU A 15 17.48 5.93 3.19
N ARG A 16 18.52 6.76 3.03
CA ARG A 16 18.96 7.65 4.11
C ARG A 16 17.99 8.82 4.25
N TRP A 17 17.62 9.11 5.49
CA TRP A 17 16.80 10.28 5.84
C TRP A 17 17.39 11.61 5.32
N SER A 18 18.70 11.77 5.42
CA SER A 18 19.40 12.95 4.92
C SER A 18 20.87 12.68 4.61
N ALA A 19 21.56 13.69 4.07
CA ALA A 19 23.00 13.62 3.84
C ALA A 19 23.80 13.31 5.13
N SER A 20 23.30 13.71 6.30
CA SER A 20 23.98 13.55 7.60
C SER A 20 23.36 12.50 8.53
N ALA A 21 22.16 11.99 8.24
CA ALA A 21 21.46 11.04 9.10
C ALA A 21 20.89 9.86 8.29
N ALA A 22 21.08 8.65 8.79
CA ALA A 22 20.50 7.45 8.19
C ALA A 22 18.99 7.35 8.48
N GLN A 23 18.58 7.72 9.69
CA GLN A 23 17.19 7.68 10.14
C GLN A 23 16.72 9.03 10.67
N GLY A 24 15.40 9.27 10.60
CA GLY A 24 14.73 10.43 11.14
C GLY A 24 13.32 10.12 11.65
N VAL A 25 12.81 11.01 12.50
CA VAL A 25 11.44 10.96 13.03
C VAL A 25 10.55 11.85 12.17
N VAL A 26 9.42 11.29 11.74
CA VAL A 26 8.36 12.01 11.04
C VAL A 26 7.07 11.76 11.79
N GLU A 27 6.44 12.84 12.23
CA GLU A 27 5.07 12.79 12.70
C GLU A 27 4.14 12.70 11.49
N VAL A 28 3.34 11.65 11.45
CA VAL A 28 2.25 11.49 10.48
C VAL A 28 0.95 11.47 11.28
N GLU A 29 -0.02 12.24 10.79
CA GLU A 29 -1.37 12.28 11.34
C GLU A 29 -2.03 10.89 11.27
N ASP A 30 -3.18 10.75 11.91
CA ASP A 30 -3.97 9.53 11.77
C ASP A 30 -4.38 9.34 10.30
N PHE A 31 -4.20 8.12 9.79
CA PHE A 31 -4.56 7.76 8.42
C PHE A 31 -5.11 6.32 8.36
N TYR A 32 -5.85 6.03 7.29
CA TYR A 32 -6.23 4.68 6.92
C TYR A 32 -5.50 4.30 5.63
N ILE A 33 -5.09 3.04 5.52
CA ILE A 33 -4.50 2.46 4.32
C ILE A 33 -5.24 1.18 3.97
N SER A 34 -5.29 0.84 2.68
CA SER A 34 -5.89 -0.43 2.25
C SER A 34 -5.13 -1.59 2.88
N ARG A 35 -5.88 -2.60 3.35
CA ARG A 35 -5.27 -3.78 4.01
C ARG A 35 -4.35 -4.58 3.09
N SER A 36 -4.63 -4.53 1.80
CA SER A 36 -3.89 -5.19 0.74
C SER A 36 -3.79 -4.26 -0.47
N GLU A 37 -3.02 -4.64 -1.50
CA GLU A 37 -3.01 -3.86 -2.74
C GLU A 37 -4.38 -3.91 -3.44
N VAL A 38 -4.61 -2.91 -4.30
CA VAL A 38 -5.80 -2.84 -5.14
C VAL A 38 -5.74 -3.97 -6.16
N THR A 39 -6.80 -4.78 -6.25
CA THR A 39 -6.82 -5.94 -7.14
C THR A 39 -7.18 -5.59 -8.58
N VAL A 40 -6.84 -6.50 -9.51
CA VAL A 40 -7.28 -6.43 -10.91
C VAL A 40 -8.80 -6.28 -11.02
N ALA A 41 -9.59 -6.99 -10.21
CA ALA A 41 -11.04 -6.85 -10.21
C ALA A 41 -11.51 -5.46 -9.78
N GLN A 42 -10.93 -4.91 -8.71
CA GLN A 42 -11.28 -3.59 -8.21
C GLN A 42 -10.92 -2.50 -9.23
N PHE A 43 -9.74 -2.58 -9.82
CA PHE A 43 -9.30 -1.62 -10.84
C PHE A 43 -10.07 -1.77 -12.15
N GLY A 44 -10.45 -2.99 -12.53
CA GLY A 44 -11.30 -3.26 -13.68
C GLY A 44 -12.71 -2.70 -13.53
N LEU A 45 -13.27 -2.72 -12.31
CA LEU A 45 -14.54 -2.06 -12.02
C LEU A 45 -14.45 -0.54 -12.24
N PHE A 46 -13.36 0.09 -11.78
CA PHE A 46 -13.07 1.50 -12.05
C PHE A 46 -13.02 1.78 -13.56
N ALA A 47 -12.19 1.05 -14.30
CA ALA A 47 -12.00 1.25 -15.73
C ALA A 47 -13.34 1.16 -16.50
N ASN A 48 -14.16 0.16 -16.17
CA ASN A 48 -15.49 -0.04 -16.76
C ASN A 48 -16.45 1.12 -16.42
N ARG A 49 -16.53 1.49 -15.13
CA ARG A 49 -17.47 2.53 -14.68
C ARG A 49 -17.14 3.93 -15.19
N THR A 50 -15.87 4.24 -15.40
CA THR A 50 -15.45 5.56 -15.86
C THR A 50 -15.17 5.64 -17.36
N GLY A 51 -15.14 4.50 -18.06
CA GLY A 51 -14.71 4.43 -19.47
C GLY A 51 -13.26 4.87 -19.68
N ARG A 52 -12.43 4.78 -18.63
CA ARG A 52 -11.03 5.23 -18.70
C ARG A 52 -10.22 4.20 -19.48
N ASN A 53 -9.42 4.67 -20.42
CA ASN A 53 -8.53 3.80 -21.18
C ASN A 53 -7.37 3.33 -20.28
N ILE A 54 -7.44 2.08 -19.85
CA ILE A 54 -6.43 1.41 -19.03
C ILE A 54 -5.81 0.29 -19.86
N SER A 55 -4.53 0.05 -19.68
CA SER A 55 -3.78 -1.03 -20.34
C SER A 55 -4.48 -2.39 -20.18
N ASP A 56 -4.61 -3.14 -21.27
CA ASP A 56 -5.07 -4.52 -21.27
C ASP A 56 -4.24 -5.40 -20.32
N THR A 57 -2.93 -5.11 -20.16
CA THR A 57 -2.07 -5.84 -19.22
C THR A 57 -2.54 -5.68 -17.77
N ALA A 58 -3.04 -4.50 -17.39
CA ALA A 58 -3.55 -4.25 -16.06
C ALA A 58 -4.92 -4.91 -15.81
N LEU A 59 -5.71 -5.12 -16.87
CA LEU A 59 -7.09 -5.61 -16.79
C LEU A 59 -7.24 -7.12 -17.00
N ASN A 60 -6.31 -7.76 -17.72
CA ASN A 60 -6.38 -9.17 -18.09
C ASN A 60 -5.72 -10.12 -17.06
N GLY A 61 -5.23 -9.58 -15.94
CA GLY A 61 -4.67 -10.38 -14.85
C GLY A 61 -5.73 -11.20 -14.10
N LYS A 62 -5.28 -12.04 -13.16
CA LYS A 62 -6.17 -12.80 -12.26
C LYS A 62 -6.94 -11.81 -11.35
N PRO A 63 -8.27 -11.92 -11.18
CA PRO A 63 -9.08 -10.91 -10.51
C PRO A 63 -8.69 -10.56 -9.07
N ASP A 64 -8.14 -11.52 -8.34
CA ASP A 64 -7.71 -11.46 -6.94
C ASP A 64 -6.21 -11.12 -6.75
N HIS A 65 -5.48 -10.95 -7.85
CA HIS A 65 -4.09 -10.49 -7.83
C HIS A 65 -4.00 -8.96 -7.82
N PRO A 66 -2.88 -8.38 -7.37
CA PRO A 66 -2.68 -6.93 -7.40
C PRO A 66 -2.71 -6.41 -8.85
N ALA A 67 -3.35 -5.26 -9.06
CA ALA A 67 -3.34 -4.56 -10.33
C ALA A 67 -1.94 -4.00 -10.61
N THR A 68 -1.32 -4.45 -11.69
CA THR A 68 0.02 -4.01 -12.13
C THR A 68 -0.07 -3.26 -13.45
N SER A 69 1.06 -2.70 -13.93
CA SER A 69 1.11 -1.96 -15.20
C SER A 69 0.14 -0.77 -15.28
N ILE A 70 -0.15 -0.14 -14.14
CA ILE A 70 -0.94 1.08 -14.02
C ILE A 70 -0.01 2.30 -13.92
N SER A 71 -0.43 3.42 -14.50
CA SER A 71 0.32 4.68 -14.35
C SER A 71 -0.04 5.36 -13.02
N TRP A 72 0.87 6.18 -12.49
CA TRP A 72 0.59 6.98 -11.29
C TRP A 72 -0.65 7.90 -11.44
N PRO A 73 -0.87 8.58 -12.59
CA PRO A 73 -2.12 9.30 -12.84
C PRO A 73 -3.38 8.42 -12.80
N ASP A 74 -3.30 7.17 -13.27
CA ASP A 74 -4.44 6.24 -13.22
C ASP A 74 -4.73 5.78 -11.79
N ALA A 75 -3.69 5.57 -10.98
CA ALA A 75 -3.83 5.24 -9.57
C ALA A 75 -4.50 6.38 -8.78
N LEU A 76 -4.10 7.64 -9.03
CA LEU A 76 -4.81 8.79 -8.45
C LEU A 76 -6.26 8.93 -8.95
N ALA A 77 -6.50 8.66 -10.24
CA ALA A 77 -7.85 8.69 -10.79
C ALA A 77 -8.73 7.62 -10.14
N TYR A 78 -8.19 6.43 -9.88
CA TYR A 78 -8.83 5.37 -9.12
C TYR A 78 -9.18 5.84 -7.70
N CYS A 79 -8.25 6.46 -6.97
CA CYS A 79 -8.53 7.00 -5.63
C CYS A 79 -9.69 8.01 -5.61
N ARG A 80 -9.72 8.94 -6.57
CA ARG A 80 -10.80 9.94 -6.69
C ARG A 80 -12.15 9.30 -7.01
N TRP A 81 -12.15 8.32 -7.90
CA TRP A 81 -13.36 7.55 -8.22
C TRP A 81 -13.83 6.73 -7.03
N LEU A 82 -12.93 6.07 -6.31
CA LEU A 82 -13.28 5.31 -5.12
C LEU A 82 -13.87 6.21 -4.03
N GLN A 83 -13.30 7.40 -3.82
CA GLN A 83 -13.90 8.39 -2.91
C GLN A 83 -15.34 8.72 -3.32
N SER A 84 -15.60 9.01 -4.60
CA SER A 84 -16.97 9.34 -5.02
C SER A 84 -17.95 8.17 -4.85
N VAL A 85 -17.49 6.94 -5.09
CA VAL A 85 -18.27 5.72 -4.85
C VAL A 85 -18.58 5.55 -3.37
N LEU A 86 -17.59 5.74 -2.49
CA LEU A 86 -17.78 5.60 -1.04
C LEU A 86 -18.70 6.68 -0.48
N THR A 87 -18.55 7.94 -0.89
CA THR A 87 -19.43 9.04 -0.50
C THR A 87 -20.87 8.84 -0.98
N ALA A 88 -21.07 8.23 -2.16
CA ALA A 88 -22.41 7.95 -2.69
C ALA A 88 -23.02 6.64 -2.17
N SER A 89 -22.25 5.80 -1.47
CA SER A 89 -22.69 4.47 -1.04
C SER A 89 -23.57 4.55 0.20
N THR A 90 -24.80 4.04 0.10
CA THR A 90 -25.69 3.88 1.26
C THR A 90 -25.32 2.69 2.15
N ASN A 91 -24.37 1.85 1.72
CA ASN A 91 -23.93 0.66 2.43
C ASN A 91 -22.52 0.80 3.04
N ALA A 92 -21.90 1.98 2.94
CA ALA A 92 -20.61 2.21 3.60
C ALA A 92 -20.77 2.17 5.12
N PRO A 93 -19.79 1.65 5.89
CA PRO A 93 -19.80 1.73 7.36
C PRO A 93 -19.99 3.18 7.83
N VAL A 94 -20.75 3.37 8.90
CA VAL A 94 -21.09 4.71 9.43
C VAL A 94 -19.82 5.48 9.79
N GLU A 95 -18.83 4.82 10.35
CA GLU A 95 -17.53 5.39 10.71
C GLU A 95 -16.81 5.95 9.48
N LEU A 96 -16.85 5.22 8.35
CA LEU A 96 -16.22 5.65 7.11
C LEU A 96 -16.97 6.85 6.49
N GLN A 97 -18.30 6.88 6.59
CA GLN A 97 -19.09 8.01 6.12
C GLN A 97 -18.74 9.27 6.92
N GLN A 98 -18.68 9.18 8.25
CA GLN A 98 -18.32 10.29 9.13
C GLN A 98 -16.92 10.85 8.81
N LEU A 99 -15.93 9.98 8.61
CA LEU A 99 -14.58 10.41 8.23
C LEU A 99 -14.60 11.22 6.93
N LEU A 100 -15.31 10.75 5.91
CA LEU A 100 -15.41 11.47 4.63
C LEU A 100 -16.14 12.81 4.78
N GLU A 101 -17.17 12.90 5.62
CA GLU A 101 -17.86 14.16 5.96
C GLU A 101 -16.95 15.15 6.71
N ASP A 102 -16.08 14.63 7.59
CA ASP A 102 -15.09 15.40 8.33
C ASP A 102 -13.90 15.86 7.46
N GLY A 103 -13.94 15.56 6.15
CA GLY A 103 -12.99 16.07 5.16
C GLY A 103 -11.84 15.12 4.82
N TRP A 104 -11.89 13.87 5.31
CA TRP A 104 -10.93 12.82 4.94
C TRP A 104 -11.02 12.49 3.44
N ARG A 105 -9.93 12.00 2.87
CA ARG A 105 -9.79 11.78 1.43
C ARG A 105 -9.19 10.43 1.13
N VAL A 106 -9.63 9.83 0.03
CA VAL A 106 -8.99 8.64 -0.53
C VAL A 106 -7.92 9.10 -1.53
N THR A 107 -6.67 8.75 -1.25
CA THR A 107 -5.50 9.11 -2.06
C THR A 107 -4.41 8.05 -1.94
N LEU A 108 -3.35 8.17 -2.73
CA LEU A 108 -2.13 7.40 -2.53
C LEU A 108 -1.47 7.81 -1.21
N PRO A 109 -0.89 6.86 -0.45
CA PRO A 109 -0.13 7.19 0.74
C PRO A 109 1.12 7.97 0.35
N SER A 110 1.54 8.88 1.22
CA SER A 110 2.91 9.39 1.22
C SER A 110 3.90 8.28 1.54
N GLU A 111 5.18 8.52 1.19
CA GLU A 111 6.27 7.60 1.55
C GLU A 111 6.33 7.35 3.06
N ALA A 112 6.08 8.38 3.88
CA ALA A 112 6.10 8.26 5.34
C ALA A 112 4.94 7.45 5.91
N GLU A 113 3.73 7.62 5.37
CA GLU A 113 2.58 6.79 5.75
C GLU A 113 2.80 5.33 5.34
N TRP A 114 3.35 5.09 4.15
CA TRP A 114 3.62 3.74 3.66
C TRP A 114 4.70 3.04 4.49
N GLU A 115 5.82 3.72 4.80
CA GLU A 115 6.87 3.16 5.66
C GLU A 115 6.36 2.90 7.08
N LYS A 116 5.57 3.82 7.68
CA LYS A 116 4.97 3.61 9.00
C LYS A 116 4.02 2.41 8.99
N ALA A 117 3.20 2.28 7.96
CA ALA A 117 2.30 1.15 7.79
C ALA A 117 3.07 -0.18 7.71
N ALA A 118 4.19 -0.22 6.98
CA ALA A 118 5.02 -1.41 6.82
C ALA A 118 5.78 -1.78 8.11
N ARG A 119 6.38 -0.79 8.78
CA ARG A 119 7.35 -1.00 9.86
C ARG A 119 6.78 -0.82 11.26
N GLY A 120 5.58 -0.27 11.41
CA GLY A 120 5.09 0.17 12.71
C GLY A 120 5.95 1.29 13.30
N ASN A 121 6.10 1.30 14.63
CA ASN A 121 6.80 2.35 15.36
C ASN A 121 8.17 1.91 15.91
N ASP A 122 8.63 0.69 15.60
CA ASP A 122 9.83 0.08 16.20
C ASP A 122 11.03 0.00 15.25
N GLY A 123 10.90 0.51 14.02
CA GLY A 123 12.01 0.62 13.08
C GLY A 123 12.51 -0.71 12.52
N ARG A 124 11.68 -1.76 12.54
CA ARG A 124 12.01 -3.10 12.01
C ARG A 124 12.50 -3.08 10.56
N ILE A 125 13.36 -4.03 10.17
CA ILE A 125 13.93 -4.14 8.81
C ILE A 125 12.87 -4.61 7.80
N TYR A 126 12.14 -5.67 8.15
CA TYR A 126 11.05 -6.22 7.35
C TYR A 126 9.71 -5.99 8.05
N PRO A 127 8.57 -6.04 7.34
CA PRO A 127 7.26 -5.86 7.98
C PRO A 127 7.00 -6.78 9.18
N TRP A 128 7.57 -8.00 9.15
CA TRP A 128 7.48 -9.02 10.20
C TRP A 128 8.62 -9.01 11.22
N GLY A 129 9.55 -8.06 11.18
CA GLY A 129 10.66 -7.95 12.14
C GLY A 129 12.04 -7.87 11.48
N ASN A 130 13.10 -8.19 12.23
CA ASN A 130 14.48 -7.94 11.80
C ASN A 130 15.16 -9.14 11.12
N ASN A 131 14.52 -10.31 11.13
CA ASN A 131 15.08 -11.51 10.51
C ASN A 131 14.43 -11.75 9.14
N PRO A 132 15.21 -12.12 8.11
CA PRO A 132 14.65 -12.47 6.82
C PRO A 132 13.78 -13.72 6.94
N ARG A 133 12.64 -13.70 6.25
CA ARG A 133 11.68 -14.80 6.22
C ARG A 133 11.34 -15.12 4.76
N PRO A 134 11.83 -16.24 4.19
CA PRO A 134 11.65 -16.55 2.78
C PRO A 134 10.19 -16.61 2.32
N GLU A 135 9.29 -17.00 3.21
CA GLU A 135 7.84 -17.06 2.97
C GLU A 135 7.11 -15.76 3.33
N GLY A 136 7.81 -14.75 3.84
CA GLY A 136 7.22 -13.48 4.29
C GLY A 136 6.84 -12.53 3.15
N ALA A 137 7.40 -12.73 1.95
CA ALA A 137 7.17 -11.89 0.78
C ALA A 137 7.22 -12.70 -0.52
N ASN A 138 6.61 -12.19 -1.59
CA ASN A 138 6.69 -12.80 -2.93
C ASN A 138 7.82 -12.19 -3.76
N TYR A 139 9.07 -12.42 -3.38
CA TYR A 139 10.24 -11.87 -4.08
C TYR A 139 10.86 -12.88 -5.07
N ASN A 140 11.48 -12.37 -6.16
CA ASN A 140 12.13 -13.18 -7.20
C ASN A 140 11.20 -14.22 -7.87
N ALA A 141 9.91 -13.88 -8.00
CA ALA A 141 8.90 -14.69 -8.67
C ALA A 141 8.61 -14.16 -10.07
N SER A 142 8.17 -15.04 -10.98
CA SER A 142 7.73 -14.66 -12.34
C SER A 142 6.29 -14.16 -12.41
N GLU A 143 5.52 -14.33 -11.33
CA GLU A 143 4.11 -13.93 -11.23
C GLU A 143 3.81 -13.35 -9.84
N THR A 144 2.78 -12.51 -9.78
CA THR A 144 2.20 -12.03 -8.51
C THR A 144 1.42 -13.17 -7.83
N ARG A 145 1.08 -12.99 -6.55
CA ARG A 145 0.16 -13.87 -5.81
C ARG A 145 -1.18 -13.16 -5.56
N PRO A 146 -2.25 -13.89 -5.20
CA PRO A 146 -3.46 -13.26 -4.70
C PRO A 146 -3.14 -12.36 -3.51
N VAL A 147 -3.79 -11.20 -3.44
CA VAL A 147 -3.59 -10.26 -2.33
C VAL A 147 -4.09 -10.88 -1.02
N GLY A 148 -3.45 -10.60 0.12
CA GLY A 148 -3.86 -11.14 1.41
C GLY A 148 -3.58 -12.64 1.58
N ASN A 149 -2.76 -13.24 0.72
CA ASN A 149 -2.46 -14.67 0.73
C ASN A 149 -1.33 -15.06 1.71
N GLY A 150 -0.84 -14.11 2.52
CA GLY A 150 0.12 -14.34 3.59
C GLY A 150 -0.46 -13.92 4.95
N VAL A 151 -0.61 -14.87 5.87
CA VAL A 151 -0.85 -14.53 7.28
C VAL A 151 0.44 -13.95 7.84
N CYS A 152 0.43 -12.67 8.18
CA CYS A 152 1.53 -12.01 8.86
C CYS A 152 1.07 -11.53 10.24
N ASP A 153 0.95 -12.47 11.18
CA ASP A 153 0.54 -12.18 12.56
C ASP A 153 1.51 -11.23 13.28
N ASP A 154 2.78 -11.23 12.86
CA ASP A 154 3.83 -10.36 13.40
C ASP A 154 3.93 -9.01 12.67
N CYS A 155 3.18 -8.81 11.57
CA CYS A 155 3.20 -7.54 10.83
C CYS A 155 2.49 -6.43 11.59
N ALA A 156 2.99 -5.21 11.41
CA ALA A 156 2.34 -4.03 11.96
C ALA A 156 0.93 -3.88 11.37
N TYR A 157 -0.02 -3.48 12.24
CA TYR A 157 -1.39 -3.11 11.86
C TYR A 157 -2.17 -4.18 11.05
N ASN A 158 -1.79 -5.46 11.14
CA ASN A 158 -2.39 -6.57 10.39
C ASN A 158 -2.40 -6.39 8.86
N LEU A 159 -1.41 -5.66 8.34
CA LEU A 159 -1.18 -5.48 6.91
C LEU A 159 -0.35 -6.65 6.37
N SER A 160 -0.78 -7.20 5.24
CA SER A 160 -0.01 -8.19 4.47
C SER A 160 0.61 -7.54 3.25
N ASP A 161 1.55 -8.23 2.61
CA ASP A 161 2.09 -7.85 1.28
C ASP A 161 2.79 -6.47 1.24
N MET A 162 3.18 -5.92 2.41
CA MET A 162 4.00 -4.71 2.50
C MET A 162 5.47 -4.93 2.07
N ALA A 163 5.84 -6.17 1.75
CA ALA A 163 7.08 -6.54 1.09
C ALA A 163 6.79 -7.60 0.02
N GLY A 164 7.34 -7.45 -1.18
CA GLY A 164 7.08 -8.31 -2.34
C GLY A 164 7.72 -7.77 -3.62
#